data_AF-A0A836LD60-F1
#
_entry.id   AF-A0A836LD60-F1
#
_cell.length_a   1.000
_cell.length_b   1.000
_cell.length_c   1.000
_cell.angle_alpha   90.00
_cell.angle_beta   90.00
_cell.angle_gamma   90.00
#
_symmetry.space_group_name_H-M   'P 1'
#
loop_
_entity.id
_entity.type
_entity.pdbx_description
1 polymer ?
#
loop_
_entity_poly.entity_id
_entity_poly.type
_entity_poly.pdbx_seq_one_letter_code
_entity_poly.pdbx_strand_id
1 'polypeptide(L)'
;MASADRITLVDDASVICEDVVNSLFNHETRYQHHKVAGLVSAISDQVVQRLTQEAKLPRKYVVLVTILQKNGAGVQMISSCSWNPTSDACYVYTAENKAMHCIVTVYGVTV
;
A
#
# COMPACT_ATOMS: atom_id res chain seq x y z
N MET A 1 30.87 -5.74 10.55
CA MET A 1 30.15 -7.03 10.47
C MET A 1 29.07 -6.85 9.42
N ALA A 2 29.18 -7.60 8.33
CA ALA A 2 28.34 -7.43 7.14
C ALA A 2 26.86 -7.58 7.48
N SER A 3 26.06 -6.56 7.15
CA SER A 3 24.61 -6.61 7.16
C SER A 3 24.19 -7.57 6.06
N ALA A 4 24.01 -8.85 6.40
CA ALA A 4 23.50 -9.86 5.47
C ALA A 4 22.17 -9.38 4.88
N ASP A 5 22.01 -9.54 3.57
CA ASP A 5 20.83 -9.21 2.76
C ASP A 5 19.55 -9.78 3.40
N ARG A 6 18.95 -9.01 4.31
CA ARG A 6 17.72 -9.40 4.98
C ARG A 6 16.57 -8.83 4.17
N ILE A 7 15.91 -9.69 3.40
CA ILE A 7 14.70 -9.32 2.67
C ILE A 7 13.69 -8.73 3.65
N THR A 8 13.23 -7.52 3.34
CA THR A 8 12.29 -6.74 4.13
C THR A 8 10.91 -6.74 3.47
N LEU A 9 9.88 -6.36 4.23
CA LEU A 9 8.55 -6.08 3.67
C LEU A 9 8.61 -5.05 2.54
N VAL A 10 9.49 -4.06 2.67
CA VAL A 10 9.60 -2.93 1.74
C VAL A 10 10.05 -3.40 0.35
N ASP A 11 10.95 -4.39 0.29
CA ASP A 11 11.50 -4.89 -0.98
C ASP A 11 10.40 -5.48 -1.87
N ASP A 12 9.46 -6.24 -1.29
CA ASP A 12 8.36 -6.83 -2.03
C ASP A 12 7.18 -5.84 -2.19
N ALA A 13 6.83 -5.11 -1.12
CA ALA A 13 5.66 -4.23 -1.13
C ALA A 13 5.84 -2.97 -2.00
N SER A 14 7.06 -2.43 -2.12
CA SER A 14 7.30 -1.23 -2.96
C SER A 14 6.99 -1.49 -4.43
N VAL A 15 7.55 -2.57 -4.98
CA VAL A 15 7.34 -2.98 -6.38
C VAL A 15 5.87 -3.31 -6.64
N ILE A 16 5.25 -4.11 -5.76
CA ILE A 16 3.85 -4.52 -5.93
C ILE A 16 2.89 -3.32 -5.84
N CYS A 17 3.09 -2.42 -4.88
CA CYS A 17 2.24 -1.23 -4.74
C CYS A 17 2.39 -0.31 -5.94
N GLU A 18 3.62 -0.07 -6.40
CA GLU A 18 3.88 0.77 -7.57
C GLU A 18 3.18 0.22 -8.82
N ASP A 19 3.37 -1.07 -9.12
CA ASP A 19 2.75 -1.72 -10.28
C ASP A 19 1.20 -1.63 -10.25
N VAL A 20 0.60 -2.00 -9.12
CA VAL A 20 -0.87 -2.05 -8.97
C VAL A 20 -1.46 -0.64 -9.05
N VAL A 21 -0.85 0.33 -8.37
CA VAL A 21 -1.34 1.72 -8.39
C VAL A 21 -1.14 2.34 -9.77
N ASN A 22 -0.04 2.04 -10.46
CA ASN A 22 0.17 2.46 -11.85
C ASN A 22 -0.93 1.90 -12.77
N SER A 23 -1.28 0.62 -12.62
CA SER A 23 -2.28 -0.04 -13.47
C SER A 23 -3.73 0.35 -13.18
N LEU A 24 -4.08 0.71 -11.95
CA LEU A 24 -5.48 0.92 -11.55
C LEU A 24 -5.84 2.38 -11.26
N PHE A 25 -4.89 3.17 -10.73
CA PHE A 25 -5.16 4.53 -10.25
C PHE A 25 -4.63 5.62 -11.19
N ASN A 26 -3.47 5.42 -11.81
CA ASN A 26 -2.83 6.48 -12.61
C ASN A 26 -3.55 6.78 -13.93
N HIS A 27 -4.39 5.87 -14.43
CA HIS A 27 -5.23 6.12 -15.61
C HIS A 27 -6.44 7.02 -15.31
N GLU A 28 -6.81 7.21 -14.03
CA GLU A 28 -7.96 8.03 -13.66
C GLU A 28 -7.61 9.52 -13.71
N THR A 29 -8.17 10.21 -14.70
CA THR A 29 -7.87 11.64 -14.94
C THR A 29 -8.78 12.60 -14.16
N ARG A 30 -9.89 12.11 -13.62
CA ARG A 30 -10.91 12.90 -12.90
C ARG A 30 -11.46 12.10 -11.73
N TYR A 31 -11.78 12.79 -10.64
CA TYR A 31 -12.48 12.19 -9.51
C TYR A 31 -13.92 11.82 -9.89
N GLN A 32 -14.29 10.55 -9.71
CA GLN A 32 -15.66 10.05 -9.90
C GLN A 32 -16.10 9.30 -8.64
N HIS A 33 -16.89 9.96 -7.79
CA HIS A 33 -17.24 9.46 -6.44
C HIS A 33 -17.70 7.98 -6.42
N HIS A 34 -18.60 7.60 -7.33
CA HIS A 34 -19.14 6.25 -7.42
C HIS A 34 -18.10 5.17 -7.79
N LYS A 35 -16.97 5.54 -8.39
CA LYS A 35 -15.89 4.60 -8.76
C LYS A 35 -14.85 4.42 -7.66
N VAL A 36 -14.74 5.38 -6.74
CA VAL A 36 -13.67 5.39 -5.72
C VAL A 36 -13.74 4.14 -4.85
N ALA A 37 -14.93 3.73 -4.42
CA ALA A 37 -15.09 2.52 -3.62
C ALA A 37 -14.57 1.27 -4.37
N GLY A 38 -14.89 1.14 -5.65
CA GLY A 38 -14.40 0.04 -6.49
C GLY A 38 -12.88 0.07 -6.69
N LEU A 39 -12.30 1.26 -6.88
CA LEU A 39 -10.85 1.42 -7.00
C LEU A 39 -10.13 1.04 -5.69
N VAL A 40 -10.65 1.47 -4.54
CA VAL A 40 -10.11 1.12 -3.22
C VAL A 40 -10.09 -0.39 -3.05
N SER A 41 -11.21 -1.07 -3.30
CA SER A 41 -11.30 -2.54 -3.22
C SER A 41 -10.37 -3.24 -4.20
N ALA A 42 -10.34 -2.79 -5.46
CA ALA A 42 -9.49 -3.42 -6.48
C ALA A 42 -7.99 -3.31 -6.13
N ILE A 43 -7.54 -2.14 -5.67
CA ILE A 43 -6.15 -1.94 -5.24
C ILE A 43 -5.85 -2.77 -4.00
N SER A 44 -6.73 -2.77 -2.98
CA SER A 44 -6.49 -3.53 -1.75
C SER A 44 -6.39 -5.03 -2.03
N ASP A 45 -7.31 -5.57 -2.82
CA ASP A 45 -7.39 -6.99 -3.12
C ASP A 45 -6.19 -7.44 -3.95
N GLN A 46 -5.81 -6.67 -4.98
CA GLN A 46 -4.69 -7.03 -5.84
C GLN A 46 -3.35 -6.93 -5.11
N VAL A 47 -3.15 -5.91 -4.26
CA VAL A 47 -1.93 -5.79 -3.44
C VAL A 47 -1.84 -6.95 -2.44
N VAL A 48 -2.90 -7.27 -1.71
CA VAL A 48 -2.90 -8.41 -0.77
C VAL A 48 -2.63 -9.72 -1.51
N GLN A 49 -3.32 -9.95 -2.62
CA GLN A 49 -3.16 -11.18 -3.41
C GLN A 49 -1.72 -11.33 -3.89
N ARG A 50 -1.13 -10.30 -4.52
CA ARG A 50 0.26 -10.36 -5.00
C ARG A 50 1.24 -10.53 -3.84
N LEU A 51 1.06 -9.83 -2.72
CA LEU A 51 1.90 -10.03 -1.53
C LEU A 51 1.84 -11.46 -1.00
N THR A 52 0.66 -12.10 -1.02
CA THR A 52 0.55 -13.50 -0.57
C THR A 52 1.16 -14.51 -1.54
N GLN A 53 1.33 -14.17 -2.82
CA GLN A 53 1.79 -15.08 -3.86
C GLN A 53 3.27 -14.88 -4.25
N GLU A 54 3.73 -13.63 -4.25
CA GLU A 54 5.03 -13.22 -4.80
C GLU A 54 6.05 -12.87 -3.72
N ALA A 55 5.61 -12.50 -2.51
CA ALA A 55 6.54 -12.10 -1.45
C ALA A 55 7.42 -13.26 -1.01
N LYS A 56 8.70 -12.97 -0.76
CA LYS A 56 9.70 -14.01 -0.49
C LYS A 56 9.57 -14.59 0.91
N LEU A 57 9.00 -13.83 1.84
CA LEU A 57 8.79 -14.26 3.23
C LEU A 57 7.30 -14.41 3.52
N PRO A 58 6.87 -15.55 4.11
CA PRO A 58 5.49 -15.74 4.51
C PRO A 58 5.15 -14.83 5.69
N ARG A 59 4.12 -13.99 5.54
CA ARG A 59 3.60 -13.08 6.56
C ARG A 59 2.09 -13.02 6.46
N LYS A 60 1.44 -12.53 7.52
CA LYS A 60 0.06 -12.02 7.44
C LYS A 60 0.13 -10.57 6.96
N TYR A 61 -0.66 -10.26 5.94
CA TYR A 61 -0.70 -8.92 5.34
C TYR A 61 -2.02 -8.23 5.66
N VAL A 62 -1.95 -6.95 6.01
CA VAL A 62 -3.10 -6.04 6.07
C VAL A 62 -2.79 -4.86 5.16
N VAL A 63 -3.69 -4.56 4.24
CA VAL A 63 -3.54 -3.45 3.28
C VAL A 63 -4.68 -2.48 3.49
N LEU A 64 -4.33 -1.21 3.77
CA LEU A 64 -5.25 -0.10 3.87
C LEU A 64 -5.04 0.85 2.70
N VAL A 65 -6.05 0.99 1.84
CA VAL A 65 -6.02 1.92 0.71
C VAL A 65 -6.92 3.10 1.02
N THR A 66 -6.40 4.31 0.85
CA THR A 66 -7.18 5.55 0.96
C THR A 66 -6.99 6.42 -0.27
N ILE A 67 -8.10 6.81 -0.90
CA ILE A 67 -8.12 7.73 -2.02
C ILE A 67 -8.79 9.04 -1.58
N LEU A 68 -8.10 10.16 -1.81
CA LEU A 68 -8.60 11.49 -1.47
C LEU A 68 -8.73 12.36 -2.71
N GLN A 69 -9.79 13.15 -2.81
CA GLN A 69 -9.92 14.16 -3.86
C GLN A 69 -8.99 15.35 -3.55
N LYS A 70 -8.27 15.83 -4.57
CA LYS A 70 -7.50 17.08 -4.50
C LYS A 70 -8.45 18.27 -4.59
N ASN A 71 -8.86 18.79 -3.43
CA ASN A 71 -9.72 19.97 -3.32
C ASN A 71 -9.18 21.03 -2.33
N GLY A 72 -7.89 20.94 -1.98
CA GLY A 72 -7.25 21.84 -1.02
C GLY A 72 -7.37 21.43 0.45
N ALA A 73 -8.03 20.31 0.74
CA ALA A 73 -8.06 19.75 2.10
C ALA A 73 -6.71 19.11 2.46
N GLY A 74 -6.23 19.38 3.68
CA GLY A 74 -5.12 18.64 4.28
C GLY A 74 -5.57 17.30 4.86
N VAL A 75 -4.68 16.31 4.89
CA VAL A 75 -4.92 15.01 5.52
C VAL A 75 -3.73 14.60 6.38
N GLN A 76 -4.02 14.05 7.56
CA GLN A 76 -3.02 13.42 8.41
C GLN A 76 -3.53 12.02 8.78
N MET A 77 -2.70 11.01 8.53
CA MET A 77 -2.97 9.62 8.90
C MET A 77 -1.93 9.17 9.92
N ILE A 78 -2.39 8.57 11.01
CA ILE A 78 -1.54 8.07 12.08
C ILE A 78 -1.97 6.64 12.38
N SER A 79 -1.00 5.75 12.51
CA SER A 79 -1.19 4.37 12.94
C SER A 79 -0.28 4.08 14.13
N SER A 80 -0.79 3.31 15.10
CA SER A 80 -0.05 2.87 16.28
C SER A 80 -0.18 1.36 16.39
N CYS A 81 0.95 0.65 16.42
CA CYS A 81 1.01 -0.80 16.43
C CYS A 81 1.82 -1.30 17.63
N SER A 82 1.34 -2.34 18.31
CA SER A 82 2.09 -3.08 19.32
C SER A 82 2.44 -4.46 18.78
N TRP A 83 3.69 -4.62 18.33
CA TRP A 83 4.15 -5.78 17.56
C TRP A 83 5.65 -6.03 17.74
N ASN A 84 6.20 -7.11 17.16
CA ASN A 84 7.62 -7.43 17.27
C ASN A 84 8.45 -6.50 16.36
N PRO A 85 9.30 -5.62 16.91
CA PRO A 85 10.05 -4.63 16.13
C PRO A 85 11.13 -5.23 15.22
N THR A 86 11.45 -6.51 15.39
CA THR A 86 12.48 -7.20 14.60
C THR A 86 11.90 -7.93 13.39
N SER A 87 10.65 -8.35 13.48
CA SER A 87 10.00 -9.17 12.45
C SER A 87 8.92 -8.40 11.70
N ASP A 88 8.12 -7.60 12.41
CA ASP A 88 6.93 -6.96 11.89
C ASP A 88 7.25 -5.57 11.36
N ALA A 89 6.59 -5.16 10.28
CA ALA A 89 6.91 -3.91 9.60
C ALA A 89 5.67 -3.27 8.95
N CYS A 90 5.75 -1.95 8.78
CA CYS A 90 4.79 -1.15 8.03
C CYS A 90 5.51 -0.55 6.83
N TYR A 91 4.86 -0.52 5.68
CA TYR A 91 5.27 0.22 4.50
C TYR A 91 4.13 1.13 4.05
N VAL A 92 4.46 2.38 3.68
CA VAL A 92 3.48 3.35 3.17
C VAL A 92 3.92 3.76 1.78
N TYR A 93 3.07 3.51 0.80
CA TYR A 93 3.21 3.98 -0.57
C TYR A 93 2.25 5.13 -0.83
N THR A 94 2.73 6.20 -1.45
CA THR A 94 1.93 7.37 -1.81
C THR A 94 2.09 7.66 -3.29
N ALA A 95 0.98 7.76 -3.99
CA ALA A 95 0.92 8.22 -5.37
C ALA A 95 -0.07 9.36 -5.50
N GLU A 96 0.11 10.15 -6.56
CA GLU A 96 -0.82 11.22 -6.88
C GLU A 96 -1.03 11.34 -8.38
N ASN A 97 -2.25 11.71 -8.74
CA ASN A 97 -2.59 12.13 -10.09
C ASN A 97 -3.10 13.58 -10.06
N LYS A 98 -3.61 14.07 -11.19
CA LYS A 98 -4.10 15.46 -11.28
C LYS A 98 -5.28 15.75 -10.34
N ALA A 99 -6.11 14.77 -10.04
CA ALA A 99 -7.39 14.95 -9.34
C ALA A 99 -7.43 14.35 -7.93
N MET A 100 -6.53 13.43 -7.58
CA MET A 100 -6.62 12.59 -6.40
C MET A 100 -5.23 12.26 -5.82
N HIS A 101 -5.20 11.94 -4.54
CA HIS A 101 -4.12 11.24 -3.86
C HIS A 101 -4.52 9.79 -3.60
N CYS A 102 -3.58 8.85 -3.72
CA CYS A 102 -3.73 7.46 -3.32
C CYS A 102 -2.65 7.12 -2.30
N ILE A 103 -3.06 6.62 -1.13
CA ILE A 103 -2.18 6.21 -0.04
C ILE A 103 -2.47 4.75 0.24
N VAL A 104 -1.45 3.90 0.12
CA VAL A 104 -1.52 2.47 0.39
C VAL A 104 -0.61 2.18 1.58
N THR A 105 -1.19 1.70 2.69
CA THR A 105 -0.44 1.28 3.87
C THR A 105 -0.48 -0.23 3.98
N VAL A 106 0.68 -0.86 3.94
CA VAL A 106 0.86 -2.31 4.05
C VAL A 106 1.48 -2.64 5.40
N TYR A 107 0.81 -3.47 6.18
CA TYR A 107 1.34 -4.05 7.40
C TYR A 107 1.69 -5.51 7.12
N GLY A 108 2.92 -5.91 7.42
CA GLY A 108 3.39 -7.29 7.30
C GLY A 108 3.77 -7.81 8.67
N VAL A 109 2.96 -8.71 9.22
CA VAL A 109 3.14 -9.30 10.56
C VAL A 109 3.60 -10.74 10.40
N THR A 110 4.71 -11.08 11.04
CA THR A 110 5.23 -12.46 11.03
C THR A 110 4.33 -13.36 11.88
N VAL A 111 4.18 -14.62 11.46
CA VAL A 111 3.37 -15.63 12.15
C VAL A 111 4.22 -16.43 13.12
#